data_AF-A0A2N2KBN3-F1
#
_entry.id   AF-A0A2N2KBN3-F1
#
_cell.length_a   1.000
_cell.length_b   1.000
_cell.length_c   1.000
_cell.angle_alpha   90.00
_cell.angle_beta   90.00
_cell.angle_gamma   90.00
#
_symmetry.space_group_name_H-M   'P 1'
#
loop_
_entity.id
_entity.type
_entity.pdbx_description
1 polymer ?
#
loop_
_entity_poly.entity_id
_entity_poly.type
_entity_poly.pdbx_seq_one_letter_code
_entity_poly.pdbx_strand_id
1 'polypeptide(L)'
;MPDNVIIRCLNCGTKNRIPNQKFQKRPTCGNCHAPLDDLIIRCLKCGTKNRISEDKLHHKPLCGKCREPLVLAQQQVRPVELTDDSFAREVLAADTSVLVDCWAPWCAPCRKLTPIIEELASDYANGVKVAKLNVDENPATAAQYGIHSIPTMLLFKDGKLVQRLVGALPKEEIERNLLSIIKTN
;
A
#
# COMPACT_ATOMS: atom_id res chain seq x y z
N MET A 1 1.73 -13.91 -25.86
CA MET A 1 2.64 -12.95 -25.19
C MET A 1 4.00 -13.08 -25.87
N PRO A 2 4.71 -12.01 -26.26
CA PRO A 2 6.02 -12.17 -26.89
C PRO A 2 7.01 -12.84 -25.92
N ASP A 3 7.73 -13.86 -26.39
CA ASP A 3 8.64 -14.70 -25.58
C ASP A 3 9.88 -13.98 -25.04
N ASN A 4 10.09 -12.73 -25.48
CA ASN A 4 11.24 -11.91 -25.13
C ASN A 4 10.83 -10.47 -24.80
N VAL A 5 11.55 -9.87 -23.85
CA VAL A 5 11.49 -8.44 -23.51
C VAL A 5 12.75 -7.75 -24.05
N ILE A 6 12.60 -6.54 -24.58
CA ILE A 6 13.73 -5.71 -24.99
C ILE A 6 14.02 -4.70 -23.89
N ILE A 7 15.19 -4.81 -23.26
CA ILE A 7 15.65 -3.92 -22.19
C ILE A 7 16.79 -3.05 -22.71
N ARG A 8 16.71 -1.74 -22.50
CA ARG A 8 17.84 -0.83 -22.76
C ARG A 8 18.73 -0.78 -21.51
N CYS A 9 20.02 -1.10 -21.69
CA CYS A 9 21.00 -1.02 -20.60
C CYS A 9 21.13 0.43 -20.11
N LEU A 10 20.96 0.64 -18.80
CA LEU A 10 21.11 1.95 -18.18
C LEU A 10 22.56 2.44 -18.13
N ASN A 11 23.53 1.55 -18.34
CA ASN A 11 24.96 1.89 -18.34
C ASN A 11 25.47 2.31 -19.72
N CYS A 12 25.18 1.53 -20.78
CA CYS A 12 25.73 1.78 -22.12
C CYS A 12 24.68 2.01 -23.23
N GLY A 13 23.38 1.99 -22.91
CA GLY A 13 22.30 2.25 -23.88
C GLY A 13 22.00 1.13 -24.88
N THR A 14 22.77 0.05 -24.87
CA THR A 14 22.56 -1.14 -25.72
C THR A 14 21.19 -1.75 -25.44
N LYS A 15 20.42 -2.05 -26.49
CA LYS A 15 19.17 -2.81 -26.39
C LYS A 15 19.50 -4.30 -26.31
N ASN A 16 18.99 -4.99 -25.30
CA ASN A 16 19.22 -6.41 -25.07
C ASN A 16 17.89 -7.12 -25.18
N ARG A 17 17.84 -8.20 -25.97
CA ARG A 17 16.66 -9.07 -26.08
C ARG A 17 16.80 -10.19 -25.05
N ILE A 18 15.97 -10.16 -24.01
CA ILE A 18 16.03 -11.09 -22.89
C ILE A 18 14.78 -11.99 -22.93
N PRO A 19 14.91 -13.33 -22.98
CA PRO A 19 13.79 -14.24 -22.84
C PRO A 19 13.10 -14.05 -21.47
N ASN A 20 11.77 -14.09 -21.42
CA ASN A 20 11.01 -13.87 -20.18
C ASN A 20 11.48 -14.78 -19.02
N GLN A 21 11.84 -16.03 -19.33
CA GLN A 21 12.32 -17.01 -18.34
C GLN A 21 13.67 -16.65 -17.71
N LYS A 22 14.46 -15.76 -18.32
CA LYS A 22 15.78 -15.35 -17.82
C LYS A 22 15.74 -14.10 -16.94
N PHE A 23 14.59 -13.43 -16.82
CA PHE A 23 14.45 -12.24 -15.96
C PHE A 23 14.77 -12.55 -14.50
N GLN A 24 14.32 -13.71 -14.01
CA GLN A 24 14.59 -14.19 -12.64
C GLN A 24 16.06 -14.55 -12.37
N LYS A 25 16.94 -14.49 -13.38
CA LYS A 25 18.36 -14.89 -13.29
C LYS A 25 19.35 -13.72 -13.33
N ARG A 26 18.92 -12.48 -13.04
CA ARG A 26 19.75 -11.26 -13.14
C ARG A 26 20.45 -11.13 -14.50
N PRO A 27 19.70 -10.80 -15.55
CA PRO A 27 20.29 -10.67 -16.88
C PRO A 27 21.31 -9.54 -16.95
N THR A 28 22.43 -9.77 -17.63
CA THR A 28 23.48 -8.76 -17.86
C THR A 28 23.47 -8.25 -19.29
N CYS A 29 23.97 -7.03 -19.50
CA CYS A 29 24.12 -6.47 -20.83
C CYS A 29 25.17 -7.24 -21.63
N GLY A 30 24.83 -7.64 -22.87
CA GLY A 30 25.79 -8.31 -23.75
C GLY A 30 26.96 -7.44 -24.22
N ASN A 31 26.90 -6.12 -24.01
CA ASN A 31 27.97 -5.19 -24.38
C ASN A 31 28.86 -4.82 -23.19
N CYS A 32 28.29 -4.28 -22.11
CA CYS A 32 29.07 -3.78 -20.96
C CYS A 32 28.98 -4.67 -19.71
N HIS A 33 28.28 -5.81 -19.78
CA HIS A 33 28.07 -6.75 -18.67
C HIS A 33 27.39 -6.17 -17.42
N ALA A 34 26.94 -4.91 -17.46
CA ALA A 34 26.18 -4.31 -16.36
C ALA A 34 24.83 -5.02 -16.17
N PRO A 35 24.29 -5.07 -14.94
CA PRO A 35 22.95 -5.61 -14.68
C PRO A 35 21.88 -4.85 -15.47
N LEU A 36 20.89 -5.59 -15.99
CA LEU A 36 19.76 -5.06 -16.76
C LEU A 36 18.46 -4.97 -15.95
N ASP A 37 18.46 -5.47 -14.73
CA ASP A 37 17.37 -5.44 -13.75
C ASP A 37 17.44 -4.20 -12.83
N ASP A 38 18.34 -3.26 -13.11
CA ASP A 38 18.44 -2.00 -12.39
C ASP A 38 17.36 -1.00 -12.83
N LEU A 39 16.80 -0.28 -11.85
CA LEU A 39 15.87 0.83 -12.01
C LEU A 39 16.47 2.13 -11.48
N ILE A 40 16.05 3.26 -12.04
CA ILE A 40 16.41 4.60 -11.53
C ILE A 40 15.22 5.19 -10.77
N ILE A 41 15.39 5.34 -9.46
CA ILE A 41 14.39 5.93 -8.56
C ILE A 41 14.84 7.33 -8.15
N ARG A 42 13.97 8.32 -8.30
CA ARG A 42 14.21 9.67 -7.79
C ARG A 42 13.77 9.74 -6.32
N CYS A 43 14.66 10.18 -5.44
CA CYS A 43 14.31 10.47 -4.05
C CYS A 43 13.32 11.65 -3.99
N LEU A 44 12.19 11.48 -3.33
CA LEU A 44 11.17 12.52 -3.18
C LEU A 44 11.60 13.64 -2.21
N LYS A 45 12.51 13.35 -1.27
CA LYS A 45 13.04 14.35 -0.32
C LYS A 45 14.13 15.23 -0.92
N CYS A 46 15.14 14.64 -1.57
CA CYS A 46 16.34 15.38 -2.01
C CYS A 46 16.57 15.38 -3.53
N GLY A 47 15.67 14.78 -4.31
CA GLY A 47 15.72 14.76 -5.77
C GLY A 47 16.81 13.87 -6.39
N THR A 48 17.66 13.24 -5.57
CA THR A 48 18.78 12.41 -6.05
C THR A 48 18.26 11.16 -6.77
N LYS A 49 18.82 10.86 -7.93
CA LYS A 49 18.56 9.62 -8.68
C LYS A 49 19.37 8.48 -8.04
N ASN A 50 18.71 7.39 -7.70
CA ASN A 50 19.32 6.21 -7.09
C ASN A 50 19.13 5.03 -8.04
N ARG A 51 20.20 4.27 -8.27
CA ARG A 51 20.17 3.05 -9.09
C ARG A 51 19.95 1.87 -8.15
N ILE A 52 18.84 1.15 -8.32
CA ILE A 52 18.41 0.07 -7.43
C ILE A 52 18.06 -1.15 -8.28
N SER A 53 18.62 -2.31 -7.95
CA SER A 53 18.29 -3.59 -8.56
C SER A 53 16.95 -4.13 -8.05
N GLU A 54 16.28 -4.99 -8.83
CA GLU A 54 14.96 -5.54 -8.50
C GLU A 54 14.90 -6.19 -7.11
N ASP A 55 15.91 -6.98 -6.73
CA ASP A 55 15.98 -7.62 -5.41
C ASP A 55 15.98 -6.61 -4.24
N LYS A 56 16.63 -5.46 -4.44
CA LYS A 56 16.73 -4.42 -3.40
C LYS A 56 15.46 -3.60 -3.25
N LEU A 57 14.56 -3.63 -4.25
CA LEU A 57 13.26 -2.95 -4.16
C LEU A 57 12.44 -3.50 -2.98
N HIS A 58 12.52 -4.81 -2.74
CA HIS A 58 11.78 -5.48 -1.66
C HIS A 58 12.36 -5.26 -0.26
N HIS A 59 13.54 -4.65 -0.15
CA HIS A 59 14.29 -4.51 1.10
C HIS A 59 14.29 -3.07 1.65
N LYS A 60 13.23 -2.29 1.34
CA LYS A 60 13.06 -0.89 1.81
C LYS A 60 14.34 -0.05 1.56
N PRO A 61 14.75 0.14 0.31
CA PRO A 61 16.03 0.77 -0.01
C PRO A 61 16.06 2.24 0.45
N LEU A 62 17.21 2.70 0.94
CA LEU A 62 17.42 4.09 1.37
C LEU A 62 18.13 4.90 0.27
N CYS A 63 17.90 6.22 0.27
CA CYS A 63 18.59 7.14 -0.60
C CYS A 63 20.07 7.22 -0.22
N GLY A 64 20.97 7.00 -1.18
CA GLY A 64 22.42 7.07 -0.94
C GLY A 64 22.94 8.44 -0.51
N LYS A 65 22.17 9.52 -0.74
CA LYS A 65 22.55 10.89 -0.36
C LYS A 65 21.99 11.32 0.99
N CYS A 66 20.67 11.23 1.18
CA CYS A 66 19.99 11.76 2.37
C CYS A 66 19.51 10.68 3.35
N ARG A 67 19.71 9.40 3.02
CA ARG A 67 19.29 8.23 3.79
C ARG A 67 17.78 8.07 4.02
N GLU A 68 16.96 8.91 3.41
CA GLU A 68 15.50 8.76 3.41
C GLU A 68 15.07 7.50 2.64
N PRO A 69 14.03 6.76 3.06
CA PRO A 69 13.46 5.67 2.28
C PRO A 69 13.12 6.07 0.85
N LEU A 70 13.58 5.28 -0.12
CA LEU A 70 13.18 5.40 -1.52
C LEU A 70 11.82 4.73 -1.66
N VAL A 71 10.77 5.54 -1.52
CA VAL A 71 9.40 5.11 -1.79
C VAL A 71 9.29 4.87 -3.30
N LEU A 72 9.21 3.61 -3.69
CA LEU A 72 8.67 3.24 -5.00
C LEU A 72 7.18 3.55 -4.96
N ALA A 73 6.64 4.14 -6.01
CA ALA A 73 5.20 4.22 -6.24
C ALA A 73 4.51 2.83 -6.27
N GLN A 74 5.26 1.74 -6.08
CA GLN A 74 4.84 0.35 -6.10
C GLN A 74 5.00 -0.39 -4.77
N GLN A 75 5.40 0.28 -3.67
CA GLN A 75 5.16 -0.33 -2.37
C GLN A 75 3.64 -0.32 -2.14
N GLN A 76 2.99 -1.46 -2.40
CA GLN A 76 1.62 -1.74 -1.98
C GLN A 76 1.54 -1.49 -0.48
N VAL A 77 1.09 -0.29 -0.10
CA VAL A 77 0.72 0.00 1.27
C VAL A 77 -0.58 -0.77 1.46
N ARG A 78 -0.47 -1.90 2.16
CA ARG A 78 -1.62 -2.74 2.46
C ARG A 78 -2.31 -2.24 3.73
N PRO A 79 -3.62 -2.43 3.85
CA PRO A 79 -4.32 -2.20 5.10
C PRO A 79 -3.68 -3.00 6.24
N VAL A 80 -3.58 -2.38 7.41
CA VAL A 80 -3.13 -3.07 8.63
C VAL A 80 -4.23 -4.00 9.11
N GLU A 81 -3.95 -5.28 9.29
CA GLU A 81 -4.91 -6.20 9.93
C GLU A 81 -4.93 -5.93 11.44
N LEU A 82 -6.12 -5.66 11.96
CA LEU A 82 -6.37 -5.38 13.36
C LEU A 82 -6.78 -6.63 14.10
N THR A 83 -6.41 -6.63 15.37
CA THR A 83 -6.90 -7.56 16.38
C THR A 83 -7.55 -6.80 17.52
N ASP A 84 -8.34 -7.49 18.35
CA ASP A 84 -8.87 -6.91 19.60
C ASP A 84 -7.75 -6.28 20.46
N ASP A 85 -6.60 -6.94 20.58
CA ASP A 85 -5.46 -6.46 21.37
C ASP A 85 -4.73 -5.26 20.74
N SER A 86 -4.71 -5.17 19.41
CA SER A 86 -3.97 -4.12 18.70
C SER A 86 -4.81 -2.88 18.40
N PHE A 87 -6.13 -2.96 18.50
CA PHE A 87 -7.04 -1.88 18.12
C PHE A 87 -6.73 -0.56 18.82
N ALA A 88 -6.53 -0.58 20.14
CA ALA A 88 -6.24 0.62 20.91
C ALA A 88 -4.97 1.33 20.42
N ARG A 89 -3.91 0.56 20.17
CA ARG A 89 -2.61 1.08 19.71
C ARG A 89 -2.68 1.56 18.26
N GLU A 90 -3.32 0.80 17.38
CA GLU A 90 -3.30 1.07 15.95
C GLU A 90 -4.32 2.12 15.51
N VAL A 91 -5.44 2.24 16.23
CA VAL A 91 -6.57 3.13 15.89
C VAL A 91 -6.69 4.30 16.87
N LEU A 92 -6.76 4.03 18.17
CA LEU A 92 -7.07 5.07 19.16
C LEU A 92 -5.87 5.96 19.47
N ALA A 93 -4.67 5.39 19.48
CA ALA A 93 -3.41 6.10 19.69
C ALA A 93 -2.74 6.55 18.38
N ALA A 94 -3.45 6.50 17.24
CA ALA A 94 -2.88 6.87 15.96
C ALA A 94 -2.70 8.40 15.84
N ASP A 95 -1.54 8.82 15.34
CA ASP A 95 -1.27 10.24 15.06
C ASP A 95 -2.03 10.75 13.82
N THR A 96 -2.39 9.85 12.92
CA THR A 96 -3.17 10.12 11.69
C THR A 96 -4.64 9.74 11.84
N SER A 97 -5.50 10.25 10.95
CA SER A 97 -6.88 9.74 10.84
C SER A 97 -6.85 8.27 10.39
N VAL A 98 -7.83 7.47 10.83
CA VAL A 98 -7.84 6.02 10.57
C VAL A 98 -9.16 5.60 9.93
N LEU A 99 -9.08 4.83 8.85
CA LEU A 99 -10.21 4.07 8.30
C LEU A 99 -10.07 2.61 8.70
N VAL A 100 -11.11 2.06 9.32
CA VAL A 100 -11.19 0.63 9.66
C VAL A 100 -12.30 -0.01 8.83
N ASP A 101 -11.97 -0.95 7.95
CA ASP A 101 -12.92 -1.80 7.23
C ASP A 101 -13.25 -3.05 8.05
N CYS A 102 -14.46 -3.12 8.59
CA CYS A 102 -14.98 -4.28 9.31
C CYS A 102 -15.58 -5.28 8.31
N TRP A 103 -14.98 -6.46 8.22
CA TRP A 103 -15.25 -7.46 7.18
C TRP A 103 -15.28 -8.89 7.75
N ALA A 104 -15.63 -9.86 6.90
CA ALA A 104 -15.49 -11.29 7.17
C ALA A 104 -15.30 -12.06 5.84
N PRO A 105 -14.65 -13.24 5.82
CA PRO A 105 -14.35 -13.96 4.58
C PRO A 105 -15.59 -14.44 3.80
N TRP A 106 -16.66 -14.76 4.52
CA TRP A 106 -17.93 -15.19 3.93
C TRP A 106 -18.74 -14.03 3.33
N CYS A 107 -18.39 -12.78 3.64
CA CYS A 107 -19.09 -11.60 3.14
C CYS A 107 -18.76 -11.30 1.67
N ALA A 108 -19.67 -11.68 0.77
CA ALA A 108 -19.50 -11.42 -0.66
C ALA A 108 -19.38 -9.94 -1.04
N PRO A 109 -20.17 -9.01 -0.45
CA PRO A 109 -20.00 -7.58 -0.69
C PRO A 109 -18.63 -7.06 -0.21
N CYS A 110 -18.10 -7.57 0.91
CA CYS A 110 -16.79 -7.18 1.43
C CYS A 110 -15.66 -7.50 0.44
N ARG A 111 -15.72 -8.65 -0.24
CA ARG A 111 -14.71 -9.03 -1.26
C ARG A 111 -14.67 -8.07 -2.45
N LYS A 112 -15.80 -7.41 -2.78
CA LYS A 112 -15.82 -6.36 -3.82
C LYS A 112 -15.18 -5.06 -3.33
N LEU A 113 -15.24 -4.81 -2.02
CA LEU A 113 -14.68 -3.62 -1.38
C LEU A 113 -13.18 -3.75 -1.13
N THR A 114 -12.67 -4.96 -0.89
CA THR A 114 -11.23 -5.23 -0.66
C THR A 114 -10.27 -4.50 -1.62
N PRO A 115 -10.40 -4.60 -2.96
CA PRO A 115 -9.48 -3.89 -3.86
C PRO A 115 -9.56 -2.37 -3.70
N ILE A 116 -10.74 -1.82 -3.40
CA ILE A 116 -10.93 -0.38 -3.16
C ILE A 116 -10.21 0.02 -1.86
N ILE A 117 -10.35 -0.77 -0.79
CA ILE A 117 -9.68 -0.50 0.49
C ILE A 117 -8.15 -0.59 0.34
N GLU A 118 -7.64 -1.55 -0.43
CA GLU A 118 -6.19 -1.67 -0.73
C GLU A 118 -5.67 -0.48 -1.56
N GLU A 119 -6.47 0.00 -2.52
CA GLU A 119 -6.14 1.19 -3.30
C GLU A 119 -6.12 2.44 -2.41
N LEU A 120 -7.13 2.64 -1.56
CA LEU A 120 -7.17 3.76 -0.61
C LEU A 120 -6.01 3.73 0.38
N ALA A 121 -5.59 2.54 0.82
CA ALA A 121 -4.41 2.40 1.68
C ALA A 121 -3.14 2.92 1.00
N SER A 122 -3.03 2.73 -0.32
CA SER A 122 -1.91 3.23 -1.12
C SER A 122 -2.02 4.72 -1.41
N ASP A 123 -3.19 5.18 -1.85
CA ASP A 123 -3.43 6.58 -2.24
C ASP A 123 -3.28 7.55 -1.06
N TYR A 124 -3.68 7.14 0.15
CA TYR A 124 -3.73 8.01 1.34
C TYR A 124 -2.69 7.68 2.41
N ALA A 125 -1.68 6.86 2.09
CA ALA A 125 -0.65 6.38 3.03
C ALA A 125 0.05 7.48 3.85
N ASN A 126 0.11 8.71 3.32
CA ASN A 126 0.78 9.86 3.95
C ASN A 126 -0.11 10.69 4.88
N GLY A 127 -1.40 10.38 5.02
CA GLY A 127 -2.34 11.17 5.82
C GLY A 127 -3.44 10.36 6.52
N VAL A 128 -3.66 9.13 6.09
CA VAL A 128 -4.66 8.22 6.66
C VAL A 128 -4.03 6.84 6.85
N LYS A 129 -4.22 6.26 8.02
CA LYS A 129 -3.97 4.83 8.23
C LYS A 129 -5.21 4.05 7.78
N VAL A 130 -5.05 3.13 6.85
CA VAL A 130 -6.12 2.20 6.46
C VAL A 130 -5.88 0.86 7.14
N ALA A 131 -6.92 0.31 7.74
CA ALA A 131 -6.88 -0.91 8.52
C ALA A 131 -8.11 -1.77 8.26
N LYS A 132 -8.00 -3.07 8.56
CA LYS A 132 -9.05 -4.07 8.37
C LYS A 132 -9.28 -4.82 9.68
N LEU A 133 -10.53 -5.08 10.02
CA LEU A 133 -10.93 -5.83 11.21
C LEU A 133 -11.84 -6.98 10.77
N ASN A 134 -11.36 -8.21 10.92
CA ASN A 134 -12.21 -9.38 10.76
C ASN A 134 -13.14 -9.50 11.98
N VAL A 135 -14.45 -9.39 11.79
CA VAL A 135 -15.42 -9.37 12.90
C VAL A 135 -15.61 -10.72 13.58
N ASP A 136 -15.33 -11.83 12.88
CA ASP A 136 -15.43 -13.18 13.46
C ASP A 136 -14.26 -13.45 14.42
N GLU A 137 -13.07 -12.97 14.06
CA GLU A 137 -11.84 -13.14 14.84
C GLU A 137 -11.73 -12.11 15.97
N ASN A 138 -12.44 -10.99 15.87
CA ASN A 138 -12.36 -9.86 16.78
C ASN A 138 -13.75 -9.43 17.31
N PRO A 139 -14.47 -10.34 17.99
CA PRO A 139 -15.84 -10.12 18.41
C PRO A 139 -15.95 -9.05 19.50
N ALA A 140 -14.91 -8.83 20.32
CA ALA A 140 -14.97 -7.83 21.39
C ALA A 140 -15.00 -6.42 20.81
N THR A 141 -14.11 -6.12 19.86
CA THR A 141 -14.10 -4.83 19.15
C THR A 141 -15.37 -4.68 18.31
N ALA A 142 -15.79 -5.72 17.60
CA ALA A 142 -17.01 -5.68 16.79
C ALA A 142 -18.24 -5.36 17.66
N ALA A 143 -18.37 -5.98 18.83
CA ALA A 143 -19.44 -5.70 19.79
C ALA A 143 -19.33 -4.29 20.38
N GLN A 144 -18.13 -3.86 20.77
CA GLN A 144 -17.88 -2.51 21.32
C GLN A 144 -18.36 -1.40 20.38
N TYR A 145 -18.14 -1.57 19.07
CA TYR A 145 -18.60 -0.61 18.06
C TYR A 145 -19.96 -0.97 17.45
N GLY A 146 -20.67 -1.99 17.95
CA GLY A 146 -22.00 -2.35 17.47
C GLY A 146 -22.03 -2.66 15.97
N ILE A 147 -21.11 -3.51 15.50
CA ILE A 147 -21.04 -3.95 14.11
C ILE A 147 -22.05 -5.09 13.90
N HIS A 148 -23.25 -4.73 13.46
CA HIS A 148 -24.35 -5.68 13.19
C HIS A 148 -24.46 -6.09 11.72
N SER A 149 -23.81 -5.35 10.82
CA SER A 149 -23.77 -5.61 9.39
C SER A 149 -22.39 -5.33 8.84
N ILE A 150 -21.99 -6.11 7.84
CA ILE A 150 -20.73 -5.96 7.12
C ILE A 150 -20.98 -5.91 5.61
N PRO A 151 -20.15 -5.17 4.85
CA PRO A 151 -19.03 -4.35 5.33
C PRO A 151 -19.52 -3.09 6.06
N THR A 152 -18.78 -2.70 7.10
CA THR A 152 -18.95 -1.41 7.79
C THR A 152 -17.59 -0.77 7.89
N MET A 153 -17.47 0.49 7.49
CA MET A 153 -16.24 1.27 7.66
C MET A 153 -16.40 2.26 8.81
N LEU A 154 -15.42 2.27 9.72
CA LEU A 154 -15.35 3.20 10.83
C LEU A 154 -14.24 4.22 10.56
N LEU A 155 -14.57 5.49 10.70
CA LEU A 155 -13.67 6.61 10.49
C LEU A 155 -13.32 7.25 11.81
N PHE A 156 -12.03 7.25 12.15
CA PHE A 156 -11.49 7.81 13.38
C PHE A 156 -10.63 9.03 13.12
N LYS A 157 -10.78 10.03 13.99
CA LYS A 157 -9.93 11.22 14.04
C LYS A 157 -9.60 11.51 15.51
N ASP A 158 -8.32 11.69 15.82
CA ASP A 158 -7.83 11.93 17.19
C ASP A 158 -8.31 10.85 18.19
N GLY A 159 -8.28 9.60 17.75
CA GLY A 159 -8.73 8.45 18.52
C GLY A 159 -10.24 8.38 18.78
N LYS A 160 -11.04 9.25 18.15
CA LYS A 160 -12.49 9.29 18.31
C LYS A 160 -13.17 8.83 17.02
N LEU A 161 -14.21 8.01 17.16
CA LEU A 161 -15.08 7.67 16.04
C LEU A 161 -15.84 8.93 15.62
N VAL A 162 -15.61 9.39 14.40
CA VAL A 162 -16.26 10.59 13.85
C VAL A 162 -17.34 10.25 12.84
N GLN A 163 -17.22 9.12 12.15
CA GLN A 163 -18.20 8.71 11.15
C GLN A 163 -18.23 7.19 10.97
N ARG A 164 -19.40 6.69 10.56
CA ARG A 164 -19.65 5.29 10.20
C ARG A 164 -20.27 5.25 8.82
N LEU A 165 -19.77 4.35 7.98
CA LEU A 165 -20.30 4.06 6.66
C LEU A 165 -20.71 2.59 6.63
N VAL A 166 -21.93 2.28 6.18
CA VAL A 166 -22.48 0.92 6.18
C VAL A 166 -22.76 0.49 4.76
N GLY A 167 -22.31 -0.71 4.41
CA GLY A 167 -22.51 -1.31 3.08
C GLY A 167 -21.32 -1.12 2.14
N ALA A 168 -21.40 -1.79 0.98
CA ALA A 168 -20.39 -1.68 -0.07
C ALA A 168 -20.64 -0.41 -0.89
N LEU A 169 -20.01 0.69 -0.49
CA LEU A 169 -20.12 1.99 -1.15
C LEU A 169 -19.15 2.13 -2.33
N PRO A 170 -19.44 2.99 -3.33
CA PRO A 170 -18.48 3.36 -4.37
C PRO A 170 -17.23 4.04 -3.80
N LYS A 171 -16.08 3.92 -4.50
CA LYS A 171 -14.80 4.51 -4.06
C LYS A 171 -14.94 6.01 -3.78
N GLU A 172 -15.61 6.72 -4.67
CA GLU A 172 -15.76 8.18 -4.64
C GLU A 172 -16.51 8.65 -3.39
N GLU A 173 -17.44 7.84 -2.89
CA GLU A 173 -18.18 8.15 -1.67
C GLU A 173 -17.32 7.92 -0.43
N ILE A 174 -16.54 6.83 -0.41
CA ILE A 174 -15.60 6.54 0.68
C ILE A 174 -14.53 7.64 0.75
N GLU A 175 -13.95 8.02 -0.39
CA GLU A 175 -12.97 9.10 -0.50
C GLU A 175 -13.51 10.43 -0.01
N ARG A 176 -14.75 10.80 -0.38
CA ARG A 176 -15.35 12.05 0.09
C ARG A 176 -15.42 12.11 1.63
N ASN A 177 -15.77 11.00 2.27
CA ASN A 177 -15.85 10.92 3.73
C ASN A 177 -14.46 10.82 4.38
N LEU A 178 -13.49 10.19 3.71
CA LEU A 178 -12.08 10.22 4.14
C LEU A 178 -11.54 11.65 4.13
N LEU A 179 -11.73 12.37 3.03
CA LEU A 179 -11.25 13.74 2.87
C LEU A 179 -11.84 14.71 3.90
N SER A 180 -13.07 14.47 4.37
CA SER A 180 -13.71 15.31 5.39
C SER A 180 -13.10 15.15 6.79
N ILE A 181 -12.42 14.03 7.07
CA ILE A 181 -11.84 13.72 8.39
C ILE A 181 -10.32 13.88 8.45
N ILE A 182 -9.64 14.03 7.31
CA ILE A 182 -8.18 14.20 7.30
C ILE A 182 -7.81 15.41 8.15
N LYS A 183 -6.73 15.28 8.93
CA LYS A 183 -6.15 16.41 9.64
C LYS A 183 -5.58 17.37 8.61
N THR A 184 -6.21 18.53 8.45
CA THR A 184 -5.56 19.67 7.80
C THR A 184 -4.56 20.22 8.82
N ASN A 185 -3.27 20.13 8.50
CA ASN A 185 -2.22 20.83 9.25
C ASN A 185 -2.40 22.35 9.15
#